data_AF-A0A7Y3F3V2-F1
#
_entry.id   AF-A0A7Y3F3V2-F1
#
_cell.length_a   1.000
_cell.length_b   1.000
_cell.length_c   1.000
_cell.angle_alpha   90.00
_cell.angle_beta   90.00
_cell.angle_gamma   90.00
#
_symmetry.space_group_name_H-M   'P 1'
#
loop_
_entity.id
_entity.type
_entity.pdbx_description
1 polymer ?
#
loop_
_entity_poly.entity_id
_entity_poly.type
_entity_poly.pdbx_seq_one_letter_code
_entity_poly.pdbx_strand_id
1 'polypeptide(L)'
;MRALYLVSLCLILISISNVNAQSESAIDLSVLEGIWKIDMSPEDKTDANFANMKISEVSNSGFEGYFYKDGFDIRSGRINTQLGIIYGALISGDGTGEYNTAFYYKDGLLYGTTHSVNRDFLAVWIATKEN
;
A
#
# COMPACT_ATOMS: atom_id res chain seq x y z
N MET A 1 40.48 17.03 38.68
CA MET A 1 40.78 16.03 37.62
C MET A 1 39.74 14.92 37.52
N ARG A 2 39.36 14.22 38.60
CA ARG A 2 38.31 13.16 38.55
C ARG A 2 36.95 13.61 37.97
N ALA A 3 36.48 14.82 38.30
CA ALA A 3 35.24 15.36 37.76
C ALA A 3 35.29 15.63 36.24
N LEU A 4 36.46 15.95 35.69
CA LEU A 4 36.64 16.19 34.25
C LEU A 4 36.49 14.90 33.44
N TYR A 5 37.00 13.78 33.96
CA TYR A 5 36.88 12.46 33.33
C TYR A 5 35.43 11.95 33.30
N LEU A 6 34.65 12.23 34.36
CA LEU A 6 33.22 11.87 34.41
C LEU A 6 32.39 12.64 33.37
N VAL A 7 32.67 13.94 33.17
CA VAL A 7 31.98 14.75 32.17
C VAL A 7 32.31 14.28 30.74
N SER A 8 33.57 13.96 30.46
CA SER A 8 33.97 13.38 29.17
C SER A 8 33.29 12.04 28.90
N LEU A 9 33.16 11.16 29.91
CA LEU A 9 32.53 9.86 29.75
C LEU A 9 31.02 9.99 29.45
N CYS A 10 30.31 10.92 30.10
CA CYS A 10 28.90 11.20 29.80
C CYS A 10 28.70 11.73 28.37
N LEU A 11 29.59 12.60 27.87
CA LEU A 11 29.49 13.15 26.51
C LEU A 11 29.69 12.06 25.43
N ILE A 12 30.56 11.08 25.69
CA ILE A 12 30.77 9.93 24.81
C ILE A 12 29.54 9.01 24.80
N LEU A 13 28.90 8.79 25.95
CA LEU A 13 27.70 7.94 26.04
C LEU A 13 26.48 8.56 25.33
N ILE A 14 26.35 9.89 25.33
CA ILE A 14 25.27 10.61 24.62
C ILE A 14 25.47 10.58 23.09
N SER A 15 26.72 10.54 22.61
CA SER A 15 26.98 10.49 21.17
C SER A 15 26.68 9.12 20.56
N ILE A 16 26.79 8.03 21.33
CA ILE A 16 26.45 6.68 20.86
C ILE A 16 24.94 6.49 20.69
N SER A 17 24.10 7.21 21.47
CA SER A 17 22.64 7.10 21.40
C SER A 17 22.05 7.72 20.12
N ASN A 18 22.74 8.70 19.52
CA ASN A 18 22.26 9.39 18.33
C ASN A 18 22.56 8.64 17.01
N VAL A 19 23.43 7.63 17.04
CA VAL A 19 23.79 6.85 15.83
C VAL A 19 22.70 5.85 15.44
N ASN A 20 21.81 5.48 16.38
CA ASN A 20 20.69 4.57 16.12
C ASN A 20 19.42 5.27 15.60
N ALA A 21 19.44 6.58 15.32
CA ALA A 21 18.44 7.22 14.47
C ALA A 21 18.72 6.93 12.98
N GLN A 22 19.15 5.71 12.69
CA GLN A 22 19.45 5.23 11.36
C GLN A 22 18.12 5.08 10.64
N SER A 23 17.88 6.05 9.75
CA SER A 23 16.84 6.09 8.72
C SER A 23 16.22 4.71 8.47
N GLU A 24 14.99 4.54 8.94
CA GLU A 24 14.10 3.49 8.46
C GLU A 24 14.20 3.51 6.93
N SER A 25 14.62 2.39 6.32
CA SER A 25 14.82 2.33 4.86
C SER A 25 13.55 2.83 4.20
N ALA A 26 13.67 3.87 3.38
CA ALA A 26 12.53 4.47 2.71
C ALA A 26 11.70 3.37 2.03
N ILE A 27 10.42 3.30 2.36
CA ILE A 27 9.51 2.29 1.81
C ILE A 27 9.49 2.43 0.28
N ASP A 28 9.87 1.36 -0.42
CA ASP A 28 9.88 1.34 -1.87
C ASP A 28 8.46 1.23 -2.41
N LEU A 29 7.95 2.34 -2.96
CA LEU A 29 6.61 2.39 -3.53
C LEU A 29 6.51 1.76 -4.92
N SER A 30 7.64 1.57 -5.62
CA SER A 30 7.67 0.99 -6.97
C SER A 30 7.19 -0.47 -6.98
N VAL A 31 7.18 -1.13 -5.82
CA VAL A 31 6.61 -2.47 -5.66
C VAL A 31 5.15 -2.55 -6.12
N LEU A 32 4.40 -1.44 -6.05
CA LEU A 32 3.01 -1.36 -6.50
C LEU A 32 2.87 -1.31 -8.02
N GLU A 33 3.85 -0.84 -8.78
CA GLU A 33 3.73 -0.66 -10.23
C GLU A 33 3.61 -1.99 -10.96
N GLY A 34 2.65 -2.11 -11.88
CA GLY A 34 2.42 -3.31 -12.67
C GLY A 34 0.95 -3.72 -12.74
N ILE A 35 0.72 -4.94 -13.25
CA ILE A 35 -0.61 -5.53 -13.36
C ILE A 35 -0.82 -6.47 -12.17
N TRP A 36 -1.98 -6.36 -11.55
CA TRP A 36 -2.42 -7.11 -10.40
C TRP A 36 -3.71 -7.85 -10.75
N LYS A 37 -3.64 -9.18 -10.67
CA LYS A 37 -4.81 -10.05 -10.75
C LYS A 37 -5.47 -10.10 -9.39
N ILE A 38 -6.71 -9.64 -9.30
CA ILE A 38 -7.53 -9.58 -8.09
C ILE A 38 -8.42 -10.81 -8.04
N ASP A 39 -8.31 -11.58 -6.96
CA ASP A 39 -9.24 -12.66 -6.57
C ASP A 39 -10.30 -12.08 -5.64
N MET A 40 -11.55 -12.02 -6.10
CA MET A 40 -12.69 -11.44 -5.38
C MET A 40 -13.36 -12.42 -4.41
N SER A 41 -12.93 -13.68 -4.42
CA SER A 41 -13.47 -14.75 -3.59
C SER A 41 -12.32 -15.55 -2.94
N PRO A 42 -11.40 -14.89 -2.21
CA PRO A 42 -10.13 -15.51 -1.79
C PRO A 42 -10.29 -16.75 -0.90
N GLU A 43 -11.44 -16.93 -0.24
CA GLU A 43 -11.74 -18.12 0.58
C GLU A 43 -12.37 -19.26 -0.22
N ASP A 44 -12.99 -18.98 -1.38
CA ASP A 44 -13.57 -19.99 -2.26
C ASP A 44 -12.63 -20.29 -3.42
N LYS A 45 -11.78 -21.31 -3.24
CA LYS A 45 -10.79 -21.72 -4.25
C LYS A 45 -11.40 -22.32 -5.52
N THR A 46 -12.72 -22.53 -5.56
CA THR A 46 -13.42 -23.04 -6.74
C THR A 46 -14.09 -21.93 -7.55
N ASP A 47 -14.20 -20.73 -6.97
CA ASP A 47 -14.74 -19.57 -7.65
C ASP A 47 -13.67 -18.93 -8.57
N ALA A 48 -14.08 -18.59 -9.79
CA ALA A 48 -13.24 -17.98 -10.81
C ALA A 48 -13.54 -16.48 -10.97
N ASN A 49 -13.92 -15.82 -9.88
CA ASN A 49 -14.26 -14.41 -9.86
C ASN A 49 -13.00 -13.54 -9.74
N PHE A 50 -12.43 -13.22 -10.90
CA PHE A 50 -11.22 -12.39 -11.00
C PHE A 50 -11.49 -11.04 -11.65
N ALA A 51 -10.70 -10.04 -11.24
CA ALA A 51 -10.64 -8.72 -11.85
C ALA A 51 -9.18 -8.29 -12.05
N ASN A 52 -8.92 -7.26 -12.85
CA ASN A 52 -7.57 -6.76 -13.09
C ASN A 52 -7.43 -5.31 -12.62
N MET A 53 -6.29 -5.00 -12.01
CA MET A 53 -5.87 -3.65 -11.70
C MET A 53 -4.49 -3.41 -12.29
N LYS A 54 -4.30 -2.29 -12.97
CA LYS A 54 -2.97 -1.82 -13.36
C LYS A 54 -2.65 -0.56 -12.59
N ILE A 55 -1.47 -0.54 -11.99
CA ILE A 55 -0.87 0.66 -11.42
C ILE A 55 0.26 1.06 -12.36
N SER A 56 0.08 2.15 -13.10
CA SER A 56 1.00 2.60 -14.15
C SER A 56 2.04 3.61 -13.67
N GLU A 57 1.71 4.37 -12.63
CA GLU A 57 2.61 5.37 -12.05
C GLU A 57 2.37 5.44 -10.55
N VAL A 58 3.46 5.58 -9.79
CA VAL A 58 3.42 5.75 -8.35
C VAL A 58 4.25 6.96 -7.94
N SER A 59 3.70 7.77 -7.04
CA SER A 59 4.35 8.94 -6.44
C SER A 59 4.26 8.87 -4.92
N ASN A 60 4.91 9.80 -4.23
CA ASN A 60 4.92 9.83 -2.76
C ASN A 60 3.52 9.95 -2.13
N SER A 61 2.52 10.48 -2.84
CA SER A 61 1.19 10.77 -2.29
C SER A 61 0.05 9.99 -2.95
N GLY A 62 0.31 9.26 -4.03
CA GLY A 62 -0.73 8.62 -4.81
C GLY A 62 -0.21 7.77 -5.96
N PHE A 63 -1.15 7.21 -6.72
CA PHE A 63 -0.88 6.35 -7.86
C PHE A 63 -1.97 6.50 -8.92
N GLU A 64 -1.65 6.14 -10.15
CA GLU A 64 -2.53 6.18 -11.31
C GLU A 64 -2.61 4.81 -11.99
N GLY A 65 -3.65 4.63 -12.82
CA GLY A 65 -3.87 3.42 -13.59
C GLY A 65 -5.36 3.11 -13.77
N TYR A 66 -5.73 1.84 -13.78
CA TYR A 66 -7.13 1.41 -13.89
C TYR A 66 -7.47 0.26 -12.93
N PHE A 67 -8.75 0.11 -12.61
CA PHE A 67 -9.26 -0.93 -11.72
C PHE A 67 -10.41 -1.69 -12.38
N TYR A 68 -10.55 -2.97 -12.02
CA TYR A 68 -11.53 -3.93 -12.52
C TYR A 68 -11.30 -4.42 -13.95
N LYS A 69 -11.26 -3.50 -14.92
CA LYS A 69 -11.00 -3.79 -16.33
C LYS A 69 -10.41 -2.57 -17.02
N ASP A 70 -9.70 -2.79 -18.12
CA ASP A 70 -9.18 -1.72 -18.96
C ASP A 70 -10.29 -0.70 -19.30
N GLY A 71 -9.96 0.59 -19.19
CA GLY A 71 -10.86 1.69 -19.50
C GLY A 71 -11.65 2.28 -18.31
N PHE A 72 -11.38 1.84 -17.08
CA PHE A 72 -11.94 2.46 -15.86
C PHE A 72 -10.84 2.99 -14.95
N ASP A 73 -10.51 4.26 -15.19
CA ASP A 73 -9.40 4.93 -14.53
C ASP A 73 -9.56 4.96 -13.00
N ILE A 74 -8.43 4.77 -12.34
CA ILE A 74 -8.26 5.08 -10.93
C ILE A 74 -8.36 6.60 -10.77
N ARG A 75 -9.28 7.01 -9.90
CA ARG A 75 -9.47 8.39 -9.47
C ARG A 75 -9.10 8.50 -8.01
N SER A 76 -8.53 9.64 -7.62
CA SER A 76 -8.18 9.93 -6.22
C SER A 76 -7.29 8.84 -5.57
N GLY A 77 -6.33 8.29 -6.33
CA GLY A 77 -5.33 7.37 -5.77
C GLY A 77 -4.54 8.04 -4.65
N ARG A 78 -4.46 7.39 -3.50
CA ARG A 78 -3.76 7.88 -2.30
C ARG A 78 -2.91 6.79 -1.68
N ILE A 79 -1.72 7.17 -1.22
CA ILE A 79 -0.79 6.29 -0.51
C ILE A 79 -0.60 6.78 0.93
N ASN A 80 -0.52 5.85 1.86
CA ASN A 80 -0.10 6.09 3.24
C ASN A 80 0.92 5.04 3.67
N THR A 81 2.04 5.48 4.23
CA THR A 81 3.15 4.63 4.69
C THR A 81 3.47 4.81 6.19
N GLN A 82 2.65 5.53 6.94
CA GLN A 82 2.93 5.94 8.33
C GLN A 82 3.12 4.78 9.32
N LEU A 83 2.63 3.57 9.00
CA LEU A 83 2.71 2.39 9.86
C LEU A 83 3.74 1.35 9.37
N GLY A 84 4.71 1.76 8.54
CA GLY A 84 5.78 0.87 8.08
C GLY A 84 5.40 -0.07 6.92
N ILE A 85 4.14 -0.04 6.45
CA ILE A 85 3.68 -0.77 5.26
C ILE A 85 2.92 0.16 4.33
N ILE A 86 2.79 -0.22 3.06
CA ILE A 86 2.10 0.58 2.05
C ILE A 86 0.60 0.32 2.13
N TYR A 87 -0.17 1.36 2.40
CA TYR A 87 -1.62 1.39 2.27
C TYR A 87 -2.01 2.22 1.05
N GLY A 88 -3.03 1.77 0.33
CA GLY A 88 -3.60 2.47 -0.82
C GLY A 88 -5.09 2.66 -0.67
N ALA A 89 -5.61 3.76 -1.21
CA ALA A 89 -7.03 3.96 -1.43
C ALA A 89 -7.27 4.57 -2.81
N LEU A 90 -8.37 4.19 -3.46
CA LEU A 90 -8.78 4.70 -4.76
C LEU A 90 -10.30 4.74 -4.90
N ILE A 91 -10.75 5.54 -5.85
CA ILE A 91 -12.12 5.52 -6.38
C ILE A 91 -12.05 5.05 -7.82
N SER A 92 -12.91 4.12 -8.22
CA SER A 92 -13.05 3.69 -9.62
C SER A 92 -14.54 3.59 -9.98
N GLY A 93 -14.84 3.03 -11.14
CA GLY A 93 -16.22 2.78 -11.57
C GLY A 93 -16.26 1.71 -12.66
N ASP A 94 -17.45 1.42 -13.15
CA ASP A 94 -17.69 0.46 -14.25
C ASP A 94 -18.63 1.04 -15.34
N GLY A 95 -18.89 2.35 -15.27
CA GLY A 95 -19.82 3.07 -16.15
C GLY A 95 -21.25 3.10 -15.61
N THR A 96 -21.55 2.33 -14.56
CA THR A 96 -22.87 2.28 -13.91
C THR A 96 -22.85 2.87 -12.51
N GLY A 97 -21.69 2.97 -11.87
CA GLY A 97 -21.54 3.64 -10.60
C GLY A 97 -20.11 3.62 -10.08
N GLU A 98 -19.92 4.26 -8.93
CA GLU A 98 -18.62 4.38 -8.29
C GLU A 98 -18.36 3.26 -7.29
N TYR A 99 -17.09 2.90 -7.16
CA TYR A 99 -16.58 2.01 -6.13
C TYR A 99 -15.49 2.70 -5.33
N ASN A 100 -15.47 2.43 -4.03
CA ASN A 100 -14.41 2.83 -3.13
C ASN A 100 -13.58 1.59 -2.81
N THR A 101 -12.27 1.70 -2.96
CA THR A 101 -11.35 0.59 -2.76
C THR A 101 -10.23 1.01 -1.82
N ALA A 102 -9.87 0.12 -0.89
CA ALA A 102 -8.72 0.29 -0.01
C ALA A 102 -7.93 -1.02 0.06
N PHE A 103 -6.61 -0.91 0.15
CA PHE A 103 -5.72 -2.07 0.23
C PHE A 103 -4.47 -1.80 1.06
N TYR A 104 -3.76 -2.87 1.40
CA TYR A 104 -2.39 -2.80 1.91
C TYR A 104 -1.51 -3.85 1.22
N TYR A 105 -0.22 -3.54 1.12
CA TYR A 105 0.81 -4.44 0.61
C TYR A 105 1.45 -5.23 1.74
N LYS A 106 1.53 -6.55 1.59
CA LYS A 106 2.20 -7.45 2.52
C LYS A 106 2.66 -8.72 1.80
N ASP A 107 3.92 -9.09 2.01
CA ASP A 107 4.50 -10.36 1.52
C ASP A 107 4.30 -10.60 0.01
N GLY A 108 4.42 -9.54 -0.82
CA GLY A 108 4.25 -9.64 -2.26
C GLY A 108 2.81 -9.62 -2.77
N LEU A 109 1.83 -9.50 -1.86
CA LEU A 109 0.41 -9.50 -2.17
C LEU A 109 -0.24 -8.17 -1.79
N LEU A 110 -1.33 -7.85 -2.50
CA LEU A 110 -2.26 -6.81 -2.05
C LEU A 110 -3.45 -7.46 -1.39
N TYR A 111 -3.84 -6.94 -0.23
CA TYR A 111 -5.03 -7.35 0.47
C TYR A 111 -5.95 -6.15 0.52
N GLY A 112 -7.21 -6.29 0.12
CA GLY A 112 -8.08 -5.14 0.03
C GLY A 112 -9.55 -5.44 0.08
N THR A 113 -10.30 -4.34 0.03
CA THR A 113 -11.76 -4.34 -0.04
C THR A 113 -12.20 -3.37 -1.12
N THR A 114 -13.28 -3.70 -1.81
CA THR A 114 -13.97 -2.81 -2.74
C THR A 114 -15.43 -2.77 -2.35
N HIS A 115 -16.02 -1.59 -2.25
CA HIS A 115 -17.42 -1.45 -1.85
C HIS A 115 -18.12 -0.29 -2.54
N SER A 116 -19.45 -0.40 -2.61
CA SER A 116 -20.35 0.67 -3.01
C SER A 116 -21.65 0.51 -2.22
N VAL A 117 -21.80 1.34 -1.17
CA VAL A 117 -22.97 1.28 -0.26
C VAL A 117 -24.27 1.47 -1.02
N ASN A 118 -24.29 2.41 -1.97
CA ASN A 118 -25.48 2.72 -2.78
C ASN A 118 -25.87 1.61 -3.76
N ARG A 119 -24.99 0.60 -3.93
CA ARG A 119 -25.18 -0.53 -4.84
C ARG A 119 -25.24 -1.87 -4.10
N ASP A 120 -25.29 -1.86 -2.78
CA ASP A 120 -25.27 -3.05 -1.93
C ASP A 120 -24.11 -3.99 -2.28
N PHE A 121 -22.92 -3.41 -2.51
CA PHE A 121 -21.74 -4.15 -2.95
C PHE A 121 -20.61 -4.03 -1.92
N LEU A 122 -20.05 -5.17 -1.52
CA LEU A 122 -18.84 -5.30 -0.72
C LEU A 122 -18.11 -6.58 -1.13
N ALA A 123 -16.84 -6.46 -1.46
CA ALA A 123 -15.95 -7.58 -1.72
C ALA A 123 -14.66 -7.43 -0.92
N VAL A 124 -14.17 -8.54 -0.39
CA VAL A 124 -12.82 -8.69 0.17
C VAL A 124 -12.00 -9.47 -0.84
N TRP A 125 -10.79 -9.02 -1.11
CA TRP A 125 -9.99 -9.59 -2.20
C TRP A 125 -8.51 -9.67 -1.85
N ILE A 126 -7.81 -10.58 -2.52
CA ILE A 126 -6.36 -10.68 -2.54
C ILE A 126 -5.90 -10.51 -3.98
N ALA A 127 -4.86 -9.72 -4.21
CA ALA A 127 -4.28 -9.56 -5.53
C ALA A 127 -2.83 -10.05 -5.60
N THR A 128 -2.54 -10.77 -6.68
CA THR A 128 -1.20 -11.23 -7.05
C THR A 128 -0.70 -10.44 -8.25
N LYS A 129 0.58 -10.07 -8.24
CA LYS A 129 1.20 -9.41 -9.39
C LYS A 129 1.29 -10.39 -10.56
N GLU A 130 0.90 -9.95 -11.75
CA GLU A 130 1.13 -10.71 -12.99
C GLU A 130 2.59 -10.50 -13.45
N ASN A 131 3.22 -11.56 -13.94
CA ASN A 131 4.60 -11.55 -14.43
C ASN A 131 4.73 -10.91 -15.81
#